data_AF-A0A6G6SFD2-F1
#
_entry.id   AF-A0A6G6SFD2-F1
#
_cell.length_a   1.000
_cell.length_b   1.000
_cell.length_c   1.000
_cell.angle_alpha   90.00
_cell.angle_beta   90.00
_cell.angle_gamma   90.00
#
_symmetry.space_group_name_H-M   'P 1'
#
loop_
_entity.id
_entity.type
_entity.pdbx_description
1 polymer ?
#
loop_
_entity_poly.entity_id
_entity_poly.type
_entity_poly.pdbx_seq_one_letter_code
_entity_poly.pdbx_strand_id
1 'polypeptide(L)'
;MKNIKKKALIYDGFEDDFYQLNHLIQCSYYDEDMLVDVMRLRDLNSLDEDVKQKAINKVKGLTLNLGTCYTYDGLSVMYDIQKSKKENMQLFGLFAIGERQPARYQIIVLGIFRIKL
;
A
#
# COMPACT_ATOMS: atom_id res chain seq x y z
N MET A 1 4.66 -13.50 13.14
CA MET A 1 3.92 -12.96 11.97
C MET A 1 4.82 -13.03 10.74
N LYS A 2 4.40 -13.65 9.63
CA LYS A 2 5.17 -13.70 8.38
C LYS A 2 4.92 -12.39 7.60
N ASN A 3 5.98 -11.60 7.38
CA ASN A 3 5.92 -10.29 6.71
C ASN A 3 6.28 -10.44 5.23
N ILE A 4 5.51 -9.81 4.35
CA ILE A 4 5.93 -9.53 2.98
C ILE A 4 6.87 -8.33 3.04
N LYS A 5 8.16 -8.55 2.76
CA LYS A 5 9.18 -7.50 2.65
C LYS A 5 9.47 -7.10 1.20
N LYS A 6 8.74 -7.64 0.22
CA LYS A 6 9.07 -7.44 -1.19
C LYS A 6 8.41 -6.16 -1.69
N LYS A 7 9.24 -5.13 -1.85
CA LYS A 7 8.85 -3.94 -2.61
C LYS A 7 8.68 -4.35 -4.06
N ALA A 8 7.54 -4.04 -4.67
CA ALA A 8 7.24 -4.41 -6.04
C ALA A 8 6.56 -3.26 -6.77
N LEU A 9 7.14 -2.82 -7.88
CA LEU A 9 6.48 -1.93 -8.83
C LEU A 9 5.43 -2.76 -9.58
N ILE A 10 4.16 -2.43 -9.42
CA ILE A 10 3.04 -3.14 -10.05
C ILE A 10 2.34 -2.33 -11.13
N TYR A 11 2.64 -1.03 -11.19
CA TYR A 11 2.14 -0.13 -12.20
C TYR A 11 3.16 0.98 -12.46
N ASP A 12 3.38 1.29 -13.74
CA ASP A 12 4.19 2.40 -14.23
C ASP A 12 3.68 2.79 -15.62
N GLY A 13 2.79 3.77 -15.69
CA GLY A 13 2.01 4.04 -16.89
C GLY A 13 1.29 5.39 -16.86
N PHE A 14 0.29 5.56 -17.72
CA PHE A 14 -0.43 6.81 -17.88
C PHE A 14 -1.42 7.09 -16.73
N GLU A 15 -1.85 8.34 -16.62
CA GLU A 15 -2.79 8.79 -15.59
C GLU A 15 -4.16 8.10 -15.68
N ASP A 16 -4.73 7.97 -16.88
CA ASP A 16 -6.07 7.40 -17.07
C ASP A 16 -6.15 5.98 -16.54
N ASP A 17 -5.20 5.13 -16.94
CA ASP A 17 -5.09 3.74 -16.51
C ASP A 17 -4.83 3.62 -15.00
N PHE A 18 -4.09 4.57 -14.41
CA PHE A 18 -3.80 4.59 -12.97
C PHE A 18 -5.06 4.74 -12.12
N TYR A 19 -6.03 5.54 -12.57
CA TYR A 19 -7.28 5.76 -11.83
C TYR A 19 -8.41 4.80 -12.24
N GLN A 20 -8.39 4.28 -13.47
CA GLN A 20 -9.48 3.45 -14.00
C GLN A 20 -9.27 1.95 -13.79
N LEU A 21 -8.03 1.48 -13.71
CA LEU A 21 -7.74 0.06 -13.57
C LEU A 21 -7.68 -0.37 -12.11
N ASN A 22 -8.22 -1.55 -11.85
CA ASN A 22 -7.93 -2.26 -10.62
C ASN A 22 -6.62 -3.05 -10.79
N HIS A 23 -5.70 -2.89 -9.84
CA HIS A 23 -4.42 -3.59 -9.88
C HIS A 23 -4.45 -4.81 -8.96
N LEU A 24 -4.51 -6.00 -9.55
CA LEU A 24 -4.50 -7.26 -8.80
C LEU A 24 -3.09 -7.58 -8.31
N ILE A 25 -2.93 -7.74 -7.00
CA ILE A 25 -1.67 -8.14 -6.38
C ILE A 25 -1.84 -9.54 -5.81
N GLN A 26 -1.10 -10.48 -6.37
CA GLN A 26 -1.03 -11.83 -5.82
C GLN A 26 -0.18 -11.84 -4.55
N CYS A 27 -0.83 -12.10 -3.41
CA CYS A 27 -0.15 -12.21 -2.14
C CYS A 27 0.23 -13.68 -1.88
N SER A 28 1.36 -14.08 -2.46
CA SER A 28 1.91 -15.45 -2.43
C SER A 28 2.09 -16.06 -1.02
N TYR A 29 2.17 -15.24 0.02
CA TYR A 29 2.32 -15.71 1.40
C TYR A 29 1.02 -16.12 2.08
N TYR A 30 -0.11 -15.63 1.56
CA TYR A 30 -1.43 -15.83 2.16
C TYR A 30 -2.36 -16.66 1.28
N ASP A 31 -1.95 -16.97 0.04
CA ASP A 31 -2.77 -17.64 -0.98
C ASP A 31 -4.09 -16.87 -1.23
N GLU A 32 -3.96 -15.55 -1.21
CA GLU A 32 -5.03 -14.57 -1.33
C GLU A 32 -4.55 -13.43 -2.22
N ASP A 33 -5.47 -12.81 -2.94
CA ASP A 33 -5.17 -11.64 -3.76
C ASP A 33 -5.68 -10.39 -3.07
N MET A 34 -4.98 -9.28 -3.31
CA MET A 34 -5.43 -7.95 -2.91
C MET A 34 -5.70 -7.14 -4.17
N LEU A 35 -6.91 -6.59 -4.28
CA LEU A 35 -7.29 -5.75 -5.41
C LEU A 35 -7.06 -4.29 -5.06
N VAL A 36 -6.13 -3.60 -5.72
CA VAL A 36 -5.87 -2.19 -5.46
C VAL A 36 -6.68 -1.33 -6.41
N ASP A 37 -7.64 -0.59 -5.84
CA ASP A 37 -8.37 0.50 -6.48
C ASP A 37 -7.81 1.81 -5.92
N VAL A 38 -7.12 2.59 -6.76
CA VAL A 38 -6.47 3.85 -6.36
C VAL A 38 -7.47 4.81 -5.72
N MET A 39 -8.71 4.84 -6.20
CA MET A 39 -9.76 5.74 -5.71
C MET A 39 -10.24 5.39 -4.30
N ARG A 40 -9.92 4.20 -3.79
CA ARG A 40 -10.30 3.71 -2.45
C ARG A 40 -9.15 3.75 -1.45
N LEU A 41 -7.94 4.07 -1.90
CA LEU A 41 -6.78 4.15 -1.04
C LEU A 41 -6.94 5.30 -0.04
N ARG A 42 -6.53 5.04 1.20
CA ARG A 42 -6.56 6.02 2.29
C ARG A 42 -5.15 6.46 2.63
N ASP A 43 -5.01 7.74 2.97
CA ASP A 43 -3.73 8.28 3.42
C ASP A 43 -3.29 7.58 4.71
N LEU A 44 -2.04 7.13 4.80
CA LEU A 44 -1.50 6.42 5.98
C LEU A 44 -1.71 7.19 7.29
N ASN A 45 -1.75 8.53 7.25
CA ASN A 45 -1.96 9.35 8.43
C ASN A 45 -3.37 9.27 9.00
N SER A 46 -4.36 8.84 8.20
CA SER A 46 -5.73 8.61 8.67
C SER A 46 -5.89 7.33 9.49
N LEU A 47 -4.85 6.49 9.53
CA LEU A 47 -4.85 5.24 10.27
C LEU A 47 -4.61 5.51 11.76
N ASP A 48 -5.22 4.68 12.60
CA ASP A 48 -4.96 4.64 14.05
C ASP A 48 -3.45 4.56 14.35
N GLU A 49 -2.99 5.32 15.35
CA GLU A 49 -1.56 5.51 15.61
C GLU A 49 -0.86 4.19 15.93
N ASP A 50 -1.49 3.29 16.70
CA ASP A 50 -0.88 2.01 17.06
C ASP A 50 -0.71 1.11 15.84
N VAL A 51 -1.71 1.09 14.94
CA VAL A 51 -1.65 0.32 13.69
C VAL A 51 -0.64 0.95 12.73
N LYS A 52 -0.61 2.28 12.64
CA LYS A 52 0.32 3.06 11.80
C LYS A 52 1.76 2.80 12.20
N GLN A 53 2.10 2.89 13.48
CA GLN A 53 3.44 2.59 13.99
C GLN A 53 3.85 1.14 13.71
N LYS A 54 2.92 0.17 13.86
CA LYS A 54 3.18 -1.24 13.51
C LYS A 54 3.44 -1.42 12.00
N ALA A 55 2.77 -0.68 11.14
CA ALA A 55 2.97 -0.73 9.69
C ALA A 55 4.32 -0.10 9.30
N ILE A 56 4.61 1.10 9.79
CA ILE A 56 5.85 1.84 9.50
C ILE A 56 7.07 1.03 9.92
N ASN A 57 7.06 0.45 11.13
CA ASN A 57 8.18 -0.34 11.63
C ASN A 57 8.48 -1.60 10.80
N LYS A 58 7.54 -2.05 9.97
CA LYS A 58 7.73 -3.21 9.08
C LYS A 58 8.25 -2.82 7.70
N VAL A 59 8.18 -1.55 7.32
CA VAL A 59 8.54 -1.05 5.99
C VAL A 59 9.77 -0.15 6.10
N LYS A 60 10.84 -0.52 5.39
CA LYS A 60 12.08 0.27 5.39
C LYS A 60 12.07 1.35 4.31
N GLY A 61 12.62 2.52 4.63
CA GLY A 61 12.84 3.61 3.68
C GLY A 61 11.65 4.56 3.52
N LEU A 62 10.72 4.56 4.49
CA LEU A 62 9.69 5.59 4.59
C LEU A 62 10.32 6.88 5.12
N THR A 63 9.89 8.01 4.57
CA THR A 63 10.29 9.34 5.00
C THR A 63 9.05 10.13 5.39
N LEU A 64 9.06 10.75 6.57
CA LEU A 64 7.99 11.66 6.99
C LEU A 64 8.31 13.07 6.47
N ASN A 65 7.58 13.54 5.47
CA ASN A 65 7.73 14.88 4.93
C ASN A 65 6.96 15.89 5.78
N LEU A 66 7.67 16.93 6.25
CA LEU A 66 7.11 18.09 6.97
C LEU A 66 6.19 17.73 8.16
N GLY A 67 6.34 16.52 8.72
CA GLY A 67 5.52 16.04 9.83
C GLY A 67 4.09 15.64 9.45
N THR A 68 3.71 15.73 8.18
CA THR A 68 2.32 15.58 7.74
C THR A 68 2.07 14.37 6.86
N CYS A 69 3.01 13.98 6.01
CA CYS A 69 2.79 12.89 5.03
C CYS A 69 3.97 11.92 4.96
N TYR A 70 3.66 10.62 5.04
CA TYR A 70 4.65 9.59 4.75
C TYR A 70 4.85 9.45 3.24
N THR A 71 6.11 9.38 2.83
CA THR A 71 6.51 9.16 1.44
C THR A 71 7.50 8.02 1.31
N TYR A 72 7.58 7.47 0.11
CA TYR A 72 8.57 6.48 -0.28
C TYR A 72 9.04 6.80 -1.70
N ASP A 73 10.34 7.04 -1.88
CA ASP A 73 10.91 7.46 -3.16
C ASP A 73 10.15 8.66 -3.77
N GLY A 74 9.78 9.63 -2.92
CA GLY A 74 9.02 10.82 -3.33
C GLY A 74 7.52 10.61 -3.61
N LEU A 75 7.02 9.37 -3.57
CA LEU A 75 5.59 9.05 -3.76
C LEU A 75 4.83 9.01 -2.43
N SER A 76 3.55 9.36 -2.44
CA SER A 76 2.68 9.36 -1.26
C SER A 76 2.40 7.94 -0.77
N VAL A 77 2.45 7.74 0.55
CA VAL A 77 2.19 6.42 1.15
C VAL A 77 0.72 6.30 1.55
N MET A 78 0.03 5.36 0.94
CA MET A 78 -1.39 5.07 1.18
C MET A 78 -1.60 3.62 1.56
N TYR A 79 -2.77 3.31 2.12
CA TYR A 79 -3.13 1.98 2.55
C TYR A 79 -4.54 1.58 2.13
N ASP A 80 -4.77 0.28 2.17
CA ASP A 80 -6.11 -0.30 2.09
C ASP A 80 -6.24 -1.52 3.03
N ILE A 81 -7.47 -1.79 3.46
CA ILE A 81 -7.81 -2.89 4.35
C ILE A 81 -8.95 -3.69 3.73
N GLN A 82 -8.67 -4.96 3.43
CA GLN A 82 -9.63 -5.89 2.83
C GLN A 82 -9.87 -7.08 3.75
N LYS A 83 -11.03 -7.74 3.60
CA LYS A 83 -11.30 -9.00 4.31
C LYS A 83 -10.31 -10.07 3.83
N SER A 84 -9.76 -10.85 4.75
CA SER A 84 -8.95 -12.03 4.41
C SER A 84 -9.85 -13.25 4.29
N LYS A 85 -9.44 -14.27 3.51
CA LYS A 85 -10.14 -15.59 3.51
C LYS A 85 -9.99 -16.29 4.87
N LYS A 86 -8.95 -15.94 5.65
CA LYS A 86 -8.79 -16.44 7.01
C LYS A 86 -9.75 -15.71 7.96
N GLU A 87 -10.54 -16.50 8.70
CA GLU A 87 -11.47 -15.96 9.69
C GLU A 87 -10.79 -15.03 10.71
N ASN A 88 -11.50 -13.95 11.06
CA ASN A 88 -11.07 -12.94 12.03
C ASN A 88 -9.74 -12.25 11.67
N MET A 89 -9.40 -12.18 10.38
CA MET A 89 -8.22 -11.50 9.87
C MET A 89 -8.60 -10.57 8.71
N GLN A 90 -7.79 -9.54 8.52
CA GLN A 90 -7.86 -8.64 7.38
C GLN A 90 -6.50 -8.54 6.70
N LEU A 91 -6.52 -8.30 5.39
CA LEU A 91 -5.36 -7.93 4.61
C LEU A 91 -5.18 -6.42 4.69
N PHE A 92 -4.02 -5.99 5.19
CA PHE A 92 -3.58 -4.61 5.19
C PHE A 92 -2.49 -4.46 4.14
N GLY A 93 -2.74 -3.65 3.12
CA GLY A 93 -1.78 -3.30 2.08
C GLY A 93 -1.26 -1.89 2.27
N LEU A 94 0.04 -1.70 2.06
CA LEU A 94 0.71 -0.41 2.05
C LEU A 94 1.35 -0.16 0.69
N PHE A 95 1.13 1.02 0.13
CA PHE A 95 1.50 1.38 -1.23
C PHE A 95 2.17 2.75 -1.26
N ALA A 96 3.18 2.91 -2.11
CA ALA A 96 3.66 4.23 -2.53
C ALA A 96 3.07 4.51 -3.90
N ILE A 97 2.32 5.60 -4.03
CA ILE A 97 1.62 5.93 -5.27
C ILE A 97 1.77 7.40 -5.62
N GLY A 98 1.64 7.68 -6.91
CA GLY A 98 1.56 9.05 -7.41
C GLY A 98 2.30 9.26 -8.72
N GLU A 99 2.34 10.51 -9.13
CA GLU A 99 3.04 10.96 -10.33
C GLU A 99 4.56 10.96 -10.10
N ARG A 100 5.30 10.28 -10.98
CA ARG A 100 6.77 10.25 -10.94
C ARG A 100 7.40 11.27 -11.88
N GLN A 101 6.73 11.51 -13.01
CA GLN A 101 7.06 12.52 -14.02
C GLN A 101 5.76 12.89 -14.74
N PRO A 102 5.69 14.01 -15.48
CA PRO A 102 4.47 14.49 -16.11
C PRO A 102 3.66 13.38 -16.81
N ALA A 103 2.42 13.18 -16.35
CA ALA A 103 1.46 12.18 -16.84
C ALA A 103 1.90 10.70 -16.74
N ARG A 104 2.92 10.38 -15.93
CA ARG A 104 3.35 9.00 -15.66
C ARG A 104 3.31 8.69 -14.17
N TYR A 105 2.45 7.75 -13.83
CA TYR A 105 2.09 7.39 -12.47
C TYR A 105 2.61 6.00 -12.12
N GLN A 106 2.92 5.81 -10.83
CA GLN A 106 3.46 4.56 -10.33
C GLN A 106 2.67 4.05 -9.13
N ILE A 107 2.63 2.72 -9.00
CA ILE A 107 2.18 2.03 -7.79
C ILE A 107 3.28 1.06 -7.37
N ILE A 108 3.82 1.29 -6.18
CA ILE A 108 4.82 0.44 -5.55
C ILE A 108 4.19 -0.20 -4.32
N VAL A 109 4.08 -1.51 -4.30
CA VAL A 109 3.70 -2.26 -3.09
C VAL A 109 4.85 -2.19 -2.10
N LEU A 110 4.60 -1.66 -0.91
CA LEU A 110 5.58 -1.56 0.16
C LEU A 110 5.49 -2.75 1.13
N GLY A 111 4.29 -3.29 1.29
CA GLY A 111 4.06 -4.51 2.05
C GLY A 111 2.57 -4.86 2.13
N ILE A 112 2.30 -6.16 2.23
CA ILE A 112 0.96 -6.69 2.52
C ILE A 112 1.08 -7.57 3.77
N PHE A 113 0.15 -7.39 4.69
CA PHE A 113 0.18 -8.01 6.02
C PHE A 113 -1.21 -8.51 6.40
N ARG A 114 -1.27 -9.63 7.12
CA ARG A 114 -2.47 -9.98 7.89
C ARG A 114 -2.46 -9.27 9.23
N ILE A 115 -3.56 -8.60 9.55
CA ILE A 115 -3.80 -7.99 10.86
C ILE A 115 -5.11 -8.52 11.44
N LYS A 116 -5.16 -8.60 12.77
CA LYS A 116 -6.39 -8.83 13.53
C LYS A 116 -6.81 -7.45 14.02
N LEU A 117 -7.97 -6.95 13.57
CA LEU A 117 -8.62 -5.81 14.19
C LEU A 117 -9.35 -6.27 15.44
#